data_AF-A0A2S3QKS8-F1
#
_entry.id   AF-A0A2S3QKS8-F1
#
_cell.length_a   1.000
_cell.length_b   1.000
_cell.length_c   1.000
_cell.angle_alpha   90.00
_cell.angle_beta   90.00
_cell.angle_gamma   90.00
#
_symmetry.space_group_name_H-M   'P 1'
#
loop_
_entity.id
_entity.type
_entity.pdbx_description
1 polymer ?
#
loop_
_entity_poly.entity_id
_entity_poly.type
_entity_poly.pdbx_seq_one_letter_code
_entity_poly.pdbx_strand_id
1 'polypeptide(L)'
;MFGEKLKGADPEDVIVSAFKVLDPEGTGTIKKQFLEELLTTQCDRFSAEEMKNLWAAFPPDVAGNVDYKNICYVITHGEEKEE
;
A
#
# COMPACT_ATOMS: atom_id res chain seq x y z
N MET A 1 1.78 9.40 11.50
CA MET A 1 2.35 9.08 10.18
C MET A 1 1.70 7.81 9.63
N PHE A 2 1.60 7.65 8.31
CA PHE A 2 0.93 6.49 7.67
C PHE A 2 1.54 5.14 8.11
N GLY A 3 2.87 5.12 8.30
CA GLY A 3 3.59 3.94 8.81
C GLY A 3 3.32 3.62 10.29
N GLU A 4 2.96 4.58 11.14
CA GLU A 4 2.75 4.32 12.58
C GLU A 4 1.46 3.55 12.87
N LYS A 5 0.42 3.67 12.03
CA LYS A 5 -0.84 2.90 12.19
C LYS A 5 -0.74 1.46 11.70
N LEU A 6 0.25 1.16 10.85
CA LEU A 6 0.45 -0.16 10.23
C LEU A 6 1.70 -0.89 10.75
N LYS A 7 2.60 -0.18 11.43
CA LYS A 7 3.76 -0.78 12.10
C LYS A 7 3.29 -1.75 13.20
N GLY A 8 3.57 -3.04 13.01
CA GLY A 8 3.56 -4.04 14.08
C GLY A 8 2.33 -4.95 14.19
N ALA A 9 1.38 -4.89 13.25
CA ALA A 9 0.22 -5.80 13.27
C ALA A 9 0.54 -7.18 12.67
N ASP A 10 1.19 -7.20 11.49
CA ASP A 10 1.43 -8.42 10.71
C ASP A 10 2.84 -8.39 10.09
N PRO A 11 3.52 -9.54 9.95
CA PRO A 11 4.81 -9.61 9.26
C PRO A 11 4.65 -9.25 7.77
N GLU A 12 5.71 -8.70 7.17
CA GLU A 12 5.67 -8.23 5.77
C GLU A 12 5.13 -9.27 4.79
N ASP A 13 5.59 -10.52 4.91
CA ASP A 13 5.14 -11.61 4.03
C ASP A 13 3.63 -11.84 4.10
N VAL A 14 3.00 -11.61 5.25
CA VAL A 14 1.54 -11.71 5.43
C VAL A 14 0.84 -10.54 4.76
N ILE A 15 1.36 -9.32 4.92
CA ILE A 15 0.81 -8.13 4.27
C ILE A 15 0.93 -8.27 2.75
N VAL A 16 2.10 -8.64 2.24
CA VAL A 16 2.35 -8.90 0.82
C VAL A 16 1.44 -10.01 0.30
N SER A 17 1.24 -11.09 1.07
CA SER A 17 0.35 -12.18 0.71
C SER A 17 -1.11 -11.73 0.60
N ALA A 18 -1.57 -10.80 1.44
CA ALA A 18 -2.90 -10.20 1.31
C ALA A 18 -3.04 -9.40 0.01
N PHE A 19 -2.02 -8.63 -0.38
CA PHE A 19 -2.01 -7.92 -1.66
C PHE A 19 -1.94 -8.87 -2.86
N LYS A 20 -1.24 -10.01 -2.75
CA LYS A 20 -1.21 -11.04 -3.81
C LYS A 20 -2.60 -11.61 -4.12
N VAL A 21 -3.53 -11.64 -3.16
CA VAL A 21 -4.93 -12.02 -3.43
C VAL A 21 -5.60 -11.05 -4.41
N LEU A 22 -5.17 -9.80 -4.44
CA LEU A 22 -5.65 -8.75 -5.32
C LEU A 22 -4.90 -8.68 -6.68
N ASP A 23 -3.76 -9.37 -6.79
CA ASP A 23 -2.90 -9.44 -7.97
C ASP A 23 -2.71 -10.92 -8.39
N PRO A 24 -3.76 -11.58 -8.91
CA PRO A 24 -3.71 -13.00 -9.28
C PRO A 24 -2.70 -13.29 -10.40
N GLU A 25 -2.33 -12.27 -11.18
CA GLU A 25 -1.33 -12.36 -12.24
C GLU A 25 0.11 -12.25 -11.70
N GLY A 26 0.29 -11.85 -10.43
CA GLY A 26 1.59 -11.76 -9.77
C GLY A 26 2.49 -10.66 -10.36
N THR A 27 1.90 -9.62 -10.92
CA THR A 27 2.62 -8.51 -11.57
C THR A 27 3.46 -7.71 -10.58
N GLY A 28 3.11 -7.74 -9.29
CA GLY A 28 3.71 -6.88 -8.26
C GLY A 28 3.11 -5.47 -8.24
N THR A 29 2.08 -5.21 -9.03
CA THR A 29 1.41 -3.91 -9.09
C THR A 29 -0.10 -4.05 -9.06
N ILE A 30 -0.80 -3.05 -8.53
CA ILE A 30 -2.27 -3.02 -8.49
C ILE A 30 -2.74 -1.66 -8.98
N LYS A 31 -3.91 -1.59 -9.61
CA LYS A 31 -4.50 -0.30 -10.00
C LYS A 31 -4.80 0.55 -8.77
N LYS A 32 -4.32 1.79 -8.77
CA LYS A 32 -4.56 2.78 -7.70
C LYS A 32 -6.04 2.87 -7.33
N GLN A 33 -6.91 3.03 -8.33
CA GLN A 33 -8.35 3.19 -8.11
C GLN A 33 -8.96 2.00 -7.37
N PHE A 34 -8.59 0.79 -7.78
CA PHE A 34 -9.07 -0.43 -7.13
C PHE A 34 -8.60 -0.53 -5.68
N LEU A 35 -7.33 -0.19 -5.43
CA LEU A 35 -6.78 -0.21 -4.07
C LEU A 35 -7.41 0.89 -3.19
N GLU A 36 -7.65 2.08 -3.75
CA GLU A 36 -8.32 3.19 -3.06
C GLU A 36 -9.76 2.83 -2.67
N GLU A 37 -10.54 2.27 -3.60
CA GLU A 37 -11.91 1.82 -3.32
C GLU A 37 -11.94 0.74 -2.24
N LEU A 38 -11.00 -0.21 -2.28
CA LEU A 38 -10.91 -1.30 -1.30
C LEU A 38 -10.55 -0.79 0.10
N LEU A 39 -9.53 0.07 0.21
CA LEU A 39 -9.06 0.59 1.50
C LEU A 39 -10.04 1.59 2.14
N THR A 40 -10.78 2.36 1.33
CA THR A 40 -11.76 3.34 1.81
C THR A 40 -13.13 2.72 2.11
N THR A 41 -13.57 1.69 1.37
CA THR A 41 -14.92 1.12 1.51
C THR A 41 -14.95 -0.11 2.42
N GLN A 42 -13.95 -0.99 2.35
CA GLN A 42 -13.98 -2.28 3.05
C GLN A 42 -13.28 -2.24 4.41
N CYS A 43 -12.27 -1.37 4.56
CA CYS A 43 -11.45 -1.36 5.76
C CYS A 43 -11.80 -0.24 6.75
N ASP A 44 -12.46 0.85 6.34
CA ASP A 44 -12.72 2.07 7.16
C ASP A 44 -11.45 2.58 7.92
N ARG A 45 -10.27 2.11 7.49
CA ARG A 45 -8.98 2.27 8.18
C ARG A 45 -8.21 3.47 7.68
N PHE A 46 -8.52 3.92 6.46
CA PHE A 46 -7.83 5.01 5.81
C PHE A 46 -8.82 6.13 5.48
N SER A 47 -8.56 7.29 6.05
CA SER A 47 -9.23 8.53 5.64
C SER A 47 -8.76 8.97 4.26
N ALA A 48 -9.56 9.80 3.58
CA ALA A 48 -9.19 10.38 2.29
C ALA A 48 -7.85 11.15 2.34
N GLU A 49 -7.54 11.77 3.48
CA GLU A 49 -6.27 12.49 3.68
C GLU A 49 -5.09 11.51 3.79
N GLU A 50 -5.25 10.39 4.49
CA GLU A 50 -4.22 9.34 4.56
C GLU A 50 -3.98 8.68 3.22
N MET A 51 -5.03 8.43 2.43
CA MET A 51 -4.91 7.95 1.06
C MET A 51 -4.16 8.94 0.18
N LYS A 52 -4.45 10.24 0.30
CA LYS A 52 -3.73 11.28 -0.43
C LYS A 52 -2.25 11.31 -0.07
N ASN A 53 -1.92 11.17 1.22
CA ASN A 53 -0.54 11.10 1.68
C ASN A 53 0.17 9.84 1.17
N LEU A 54 -0.51 8.69 1.15
CA LEU A 54 0.01 7.45 0.56
C LEU A 54 0.36 7.66 -0.92
N TRP A 55 -0.54 8.24 -1.72
CA TRP A 55 -0.28 8.47 -3.14
C TRP A 55 0.75 9.56 -3.43
N ALA A 56 0.98 10.46 -2.48
CA ALA A 56 2.08 11.42 -2.58
C ALA A 56 3.44 10.74 -2.35
N ALA A 57 3.51 9.77 -1.43
CA ALA A 57 4.73 8.99 -1.16
C ALA A 57 4.98 7.89 -2.21
N PHE A 58 3.91 7.26 -2.70
CA PHE A 58 3.92 6.17 -3.68
C PHE A 58 3.08 6.55 -4.90
N PRO A 59 3.61 7.42 -5.78
CA PRO A 59 2.87 7.85 -6.96
C PRO A 59 2.66 6.66 -7.92
N PRO A 60 1.46 6.53 -8.52
CA PRO A 60 1.20 5.53 -9.54
C PRO A 60 2.03 5.79 -10.81
N ASP A 61 2.23 4.74 -11.59
CA ASP A 61 2.80 4.83 -12.93
C ASP A 61 1.84 5.51 -13.94
N VAL A 62 2.30 5.67 -15.18
CA VAL A 62 1.51 6.28 -16.27
C VAL A 62 0.23 5.51 -16.62
N ALA A 63 0.15 4.23 -16.28
CA ALA A 63 -1.01 3.37 -16.49
C ALA A 63 -1.93 3.31 -15.25
N GLY A 64 -1.57 4.02 -14.17
CA GLY A 64 -2.34 4.07 -12.93
C GLY A 64 -2.07 2.90 -11.98
N ASN A 65 -0.98 2.16 -12.15
CA ASN A 65 -0.60 1.05 -11.28
C ASN A 65 0.36 1.52 -10.17
N VAL A 66 0.24 0.91 -9.00
CA VAL A 66 1.10 1.18 -7.83
C VAL A 66 1.83 -0.08 -7.43
N ASP A 67 3.09 0.07 -7.02
CA ASP A 67 3.89 -1.03 -6.47
C ASP A 67 3.52 -1.26 -5.01
N TYR A 68 2.72 -2.31 -4.77
CA TYR A 68 2.29 -2.66 -3.42
C TYR A 68 3.40 -3.28 -2.58
N LYS A 69 4.45 -3.85 -3.20
CA LYS A 69 5.57 -4.43 -2.47
C LYS A 69 6.38 -3.32 -1.81
N ASN A 70 6.62 -2.23 -2.53
CA ASN A 70 7.27 -1.05 -1.98
C ASN A 70 6.44 -0.43 -0.83
N ILE A 71 5.11 -0.37 -0.99
CA ILE A 71 4.21 0.07 0.09
C ILE A 71 4.34 -0.84 1.32
N CYS A 72 4.32 -2.17 1.15
CA CYS A 72 4.48 -3.13 2.23
C CYS A 72 5.82 -2.97 2.95
N TYR A 73 6.90 -2.81 2.19
CA TYR A 73 8.25 -2.64 2.73
C TYR A 73 8.36 -1.39 3.61
N VAL A 74 7.87 -0.24 3.13
CA VAL A 74 7.89 1.01 3.91
C VAL A 74 6.96 0.95 5.12
N ILE A 75 5.85 0.20 5.04
CA ILE A 75 4.98 -0.03 6.19
C ILE A 75 5.71 -0.80 7.30
N THR A 76 6.48 -1.83 6.95
CA THR A 76 7.10 -2.74 7.91
C THR A 76 8.42 -2.24 8.44
N HIS A 77 9.25 -1.63 7.58
CA HIS A 77 10.58 -1.13 7.94
C HIS A 77 10.55 0.36 8.29
N GLY A 78 9.57 1.11 7.78
CA GLY A 78 9.49 2.58 7.88
C GLY A 78 10.04 3.27 6.63
N GLU A 79 10.00 4.60 6.60
CA GLU A 79 10.67 5.41 5.57
C GLU A 79 12.19 5.42 5.82
N GLU A 80 12.85 4.26 5.83
CA GLU A 80 14.30 4.22 5.65
C GLU A 80 14.58 4.44 4.15
N LYS A 81 14.46 5.69 3.72
CA LYS A 81 15.29 6.18 2.62
C LYS A 81 16.71 6.22 3.17
N GLU A 82 17.47 5.16 2.95
CA GLU A 82 18.93 5.29 2.97
C GLU A 82 19.30 6.44 2.01
N GLU A 83 20.06 7.41 2.53
CA GLU A 83 20.67 8.52 1.78
C GLU A 83 21.48 8.05 0.57
#